data_AF-A0A5C8B5U1-F1
#
_entry.id   AF-A0A5C8B5U1-F1
#
_cell.length_a   1.000
_cell.length_b   1.000
_cell.length_c   1.000
_cell.angle_alpha   90.00
_cell.angle_beta   90.00
_cell.angle_gamma   90.00
#
_symmetry.space_group_name_H-M   'P 1'
#
loop_
_entity.id
_entity.type
_entity.pdbx_description
1 polymer ?
#
loop_
_entity_poly.entity_id
_entity_poly.type
_entity_poly.pdbx_seq_one_letter_code
_entity_poly.pdbx_strand_id
1 'polypeptide(L)'
;MKNRFILSLLSSAVLLVSCNSGGSSSSSPSPQYLTAGFYTAAISNYSLSGTLPDELTCDSNSFAPSNPVVINAAGIECTGDGQCSPTPINLNNNPCFSNSQSNGGITAVQAYNNCAVSNNVFTTIQTVSFSQNNATLGSCSFTYTLTPNF
;
A
#
# COMPACT_ATOMS: atom_id res chain seq x y z
N MET A 1 -12.49 -15.79 -19.10
CA MET A 1 -12.17 -14.35 -19.04
C MET A 1 -11.38 -14.15 -17.76
N LYS A 2 -10.13 -13.69 -17.83
CA LYS A 2 -9.23 -13.55 -16.67
C LYS A 2 -9.79 -12.49 -15.72
N ASN A 3 -10.21 -12.89 -14.52
CA ASN A 3 -10.60 -11.96 -13.48
C ASN A 3 -9.31 -11.37 -12.90
N ARG A 4 -8.81 -10.31 -13.52
CA ARG A 4 -7.67 -9.57 -12.98
C ARG A 4 -8.09 -9.05 -11.62
N PHE A 5 -7.40 -9.45 -10.55
CA PHE A 5 -7.37 -8.66 -9.32
C PHE A 5 -6.63 -7.38 -9.69
N ILE A 6 -7.35 -6.45 -10.33
CA ILE A 6 -6.81 -5.11 -10.54
C ILE A 6 -6.78 -4.55 -9.13
N LEU A 7 -5.58 -4.32 -8.61
CA LEU A 7 -5.35 -3.45 -7.46
C LEU A 7 -5.63 -1.98 -7.88
N SER A 8 -6.72 -1.78 -8.63
CA SER A 8 -7.33 -0.51 -8.93
C SER A 8 -7.98 -0.14 -7.62
N LEU A 9 -7.31 0.73 -6.89
CA LEU A 9 -7.84 1.54 -5.81
C LEU A 9 -9.37 1.63 -5.87
N LEU A 10 -9.99 0.83 -5.01
CA LEU A 10 -11.42 0.78 -4.87
C LEU A 10 -11.80 1.81 -3.81
N SER A 11 -12.19 2.97 -4.32
CA SER A 11 -12.98 4.00 -3.64
C SER A 11 -13.95 3.37 -2.63
N SER A 12 -13.60 3.43 -1.35
CA SER A 12 -14.53 3.21 -0.26
C SER A 12 -14.77 4.55 0.43
N ALA A 13 -16.05 4.89 0.53
CA ALA A 13 -16.58 6.18 0.92
C ALA A 13 -15.87 6.82 2.12
N VAL A 14 -15.74 8.13 2.03
CA VAL A 14 -15.40 9.04 3.13
C VAL A 14 -16.30 8.75 4.33
N LEU A 15 -15.78 8.04 5.32
CA LEU A 15 -16.33 8.06 6.68
C LEU A 15 -15.45 9.00 7.50
N LEU A 16 -15.94 10.23 7.64
CA LEU A 16 -15.49 11.20 8.64
C LEU A 16 -15.70 10.58 10.03
N VAL A 17 -14.71 9.86 10.54
CA VAL A 17 -14.65 9.54 11.97
C VAL A 17 -14.06 10.76 12.66
N SER A 18 -14.94 11.56 13.26
CA SER A 18 -14.57 12.53 14.28
C SER A 18 -13.96 11.80 15.48
N CYS A 19 -12.65 11.85 15.63
CA CYS A 19 -12.01 11.48 16.89
C CYS A 19 -12.05 12.69 17.83
N ASN A 20 -12.84 12.55 18.88
CA ASN A 20 -12.96 13.48 19.99
C ASN A 20 -11.67 13.49 20.82
N SER A 21 -11.19 14.71 21.09
CA SER A 21 -10.40 15.21 22.21
C SER A 21 -9.69 14.21 23.14
N GLY A 22 -8.36 14.22 23.10
CA GLY A 22 -7.50 13.60 24.12
C GLY A 22 -6.10 14.20 24.04
N GLY A 23 -5.87 15.25 24.82
CA GLY A 23 -4.57 15.91 24.92
C GLY A 23 -3.52 15.03 25.58
N SER A 24 -2.34 14.98 25.00
CA SER A 24 -1.06 14.78 25.68
C SER A 24 0.04 15.32 24.76
N SER A 25 0.63 16.43 25.17
CA SER A 25 1.80 17.03 24.56
C SER A 25 3.01 16.12 24.74
N SER A 26 3.15 15.12 23.88
CA SER A 26 4.44 14.54 23.54
C SER A 26 4.95 15.28 22.31
N SER A 27 6.22 15.68 22.31
CA SER A 27 6.89 16.23 21.13
C SER A 27 7.09 15.10 20.11
N SER A 28 5.98 14.63 19.53
CA SER A 28 6.00 13.71 18.41
C SER A 28 6.59 14.48 17.23
N PRO A 29 7.61 13.94 16.54
CA PRO A 29 8.10 14.56 15.31
C PRO A 29 6.91 14.74 14.37
N SER A 30 6.82 15.90 13.72
CA SER A 30 5.80 16.13 12.70
C SER A 30 5.85 14.98 11.69
N PRO A 31 4.68 14.48 11.25
CA PRO A 31 4.64 13.33 10.35
C PRO A 31 5.44 13.64 9.09
N GLN A 32 6.40 12.78 8.77
CA GLN A 32 7.19 12.88 7.56
C GLN A 32 6.51 12.05 6.48
N TYR A 33 5.93 12.73 5.50
CA TYR A 33 5.28 12.08 4.37
C TYR A 33 6.22 11.97 3.17
N LEU A 34 5.91 11.02 2.27
CA LEU A 34 6.56 10.98 0.96
C LEU A 34 6.28 12.28 0.19
N THR A 35 7.28 12.81 -0.50
CA THR A 35 7.19 14.06 -1.25
C THR A 35 6.12 13.98 -2.35
N ALA A 36 5.35 15.03 -2.54
CA ALA A 36 4.37 15.09 -3.61
C ALA A 36 5.04 15.07 -5.00
N GLY A 37 4.41 14.41 -5.98
CA GLY A 37 4.95 14.32 -7.33
C GLY A 37 4.42 13.13 -8.12
N PHE A 38 4.95 12.98 -9.33
CA PHE A 38 4.70 11.83 -10.20
C PHE A 38 5.85 10.83 -10.07
N TYR A 39 5.51 9.55 -9.95
CA TYR A 39 6.45 8.47 -9.74
C TYR A 39 6.20 7.34 -10.72
N THR A 40 7.29 6.69 -11.13
CA THR A 40 7.26 5.37 -11.73
C THR A 40 7.45 4.33 -10.63
N ALA A 41 6.50 3.41 -10.54
CA ALA A 41 6.46 2.31 -9.61
C ALA A 41 7.03 1.03 -10.22
N ALA A 42 7.89 0.34 -9.47
CA ALA A 42 8.48 -0.94 -9.84
C ALA A 42 8.40 -1.94 -8.67
N ILE A 43 8.33 -3.22 -9.00
CA ILE A 43 8.27 -4.32 -8.04
C ILE A 43 9.30 -5.40 -8.37
N SER A 44 9.95 -5.95 -7.34
CA SER A 44 11.00 -6.97 -7.48
C SER A 44 11.10 -7.84 -6.22
N ASN A 45 11.95 -8.87 -6.24
CA ASN A 45 12.26 -9.71 -5.07
C ASN A 45 11.04 -10.35 -4.40
N TYR A 46 10.21 -11.03 -5.19
CA TYR A 46 9.02 -11.72 -4.69
C TYR A 46 9.39 -12.89 -3.77
N SER A 47 8.62 -13.03 -2.70
CA SER A 47 8.69 -14.13 -1.75
C SER A 47 7.28 -14.53 -1.35
N LEU A 48 6.98 -15.83 -1.47
CA LEU A 48 5.71 -16.42 -1.10
C LEU A 48 5.85 -17.20 0.20
N SER A 49 4.90 -17.03 1.10
CA SER A 49 4.70 -17.90 2.26
C SER A 49 3.27 -18.44 2.25
N GLY A 50 3.09 -19.74 2.53
CA GLY A 50 1.78 -20.38 2.54
C GLY A 50 1.14 -20.49 1.16
N THR A 51 -0.19 -20.49 1.13
CA THR A 51 -0.99 -20.69 -0.09
C THR A 51 -1.83 -19.44 -0.35
N LEU A 52 -1.68 -18.85 -1.54
CA LEU A 52 -2.54 -17.75 -1.97
C LEU A 52 -3.92 -18.28 -2.41
N PRO A 53 -4.96 -17.43 -2.37
CA PRO A 53 -6.23 -17.75 -3.01
C PRO A 53 -6.07 -18.21 -4.47
N ASP A 54 -6.99 -19.04 -4.94
CA ASP A 54 -7.01 -19.51 -6.32
C ASP A 54 -6.90 -18.32 -7.31
N GLU A 55 -6.12 -18.51 -8.38
CA GLU A 55 -5.79 -17.51 -9.41
C GLU A 55 -4.76 -16.42 -9.03
N LEU A 56 -4.21 -16.42 -7.80
CA LEU A 56 -3.12 -15.52 -7.43
C LEU A 56 -1.77 -16.23 -7.39
N THR A 57 -0.79 -15.65 -8.09
CA THR A 57 0.62 -16.01 -7.98
C THR A 57 1.39 -14.84 -7.37
N CYS A 58 2.44 -15.12 -6.59
CA CYS A 58 3.27 -14.05 -6.03
C CYS A 58 4.30 -13.59 -7.07
N ASP A 59 3.84 -12.85 -8.07
CA ASP A 59 4.67 -12.35 -9.17
C ASP A 59 4.18 -11.00 -9.72
N SER A 60 4.90 -10.50 -10.72
CA SER A 60 4.63 -9.22 -11.36
C SER A 60 3.33 -9.18 -12.16
N ASN A 61 2.75 -10.32 -12.54
CA ASN A 61 1.49 -10.35 -13.30
C ASN A 61 0.29 -10.14 -12.38
N SER A 62 0.34 -10.68 -11.16
CA SER A 62 -0.73 -10.52 -10.16
C SER A 62 -0.65 -9.21 -9.38
N PHE A 63 0.55 -8.67 -9.15
CA PHE A 63 0.74 -7.47 -8.32
C PHE A 63 1.27 -6.24 -9.10
N ALA A 64 1.13 -6.23 -10.43
CA ALA A 64 1.61 -5.14 -11.28
C ALA A 64 1.18 -3.76 -10.74
N PRO A 65 2.13 -2.84 -10.49
CA PRO A 65 1.78 -1.52 -10.03
C PRO A 65 1.18 -0.73 -11.18
N SER A 66 0.19 0.08 -10.85
CA SER A 66 -0.38 1.05 -11.77
C SER A 66 0.63 2.17 -11.99
N ASN A 67 0.90 2.51 -13.24
CA ASN A 67 1.83 3.57 -13.62
C ASN A 67 1.14 4.58 -14.55
N PRO A 68 1.33 5.90 -14.33
CA PRO A 68 2.10 6.52 -13.25
C PRO A 68 1.39 6.46 -11.89
N VAL A 69 2.17 6.60 -10.82
CA VAL A 69 1.69 6.85 -9.44
C VAL A 69 1.84 8.34 -9.12
N VAL A 70 0.85 8.91 -8.45
CA VAL A 70 0.86 10.29 -7.98
C VAL A 70 0.86 10.29 -6.46
N ILE A 71 1.83 10.96 -5.85
CA ILE A 71 1.78 11.29 -4.43
C ILE A 71 1.26 12.72 -4.31
N ASN A 72 0.15 12.92 -3.60
CA ASN A 72 -0.41 14.27 -3.43
C ASN A 72 0.27 15.03 -2.28
N ALA A 73 -0.14 16.29 -2.07
CA ALA A 73 0.43 17.16 -1.02
C ALA A 73 0.23 16.63 0.41
N ALA A 74 -0.72 15.71 0.63
CA ALA A 74 -0.95 15.05 1.91
C ALA A 74 -0.14 13.76 2.09
N GLY A 75 0.68 13.36 1.09
CA GLY A 75 1.43 12.10 1.12
C GLY A 75 0.61 10.87 0.77
N ILE A 76 -0.56 11.05 0.16
CA ILE A 76 -1.44 9.95 -0.25
C ILE A 76 -1.03 9.47 -1.64
N GLU A 77 -0.89 8.16 -1.76
CA GLU A 77 -0.66 7.47 -3.03
C GLU A 77 -1.95 7.37 -3.84
N CYS A 78 -1.90 7.82 -5.08
CA CYS A 78 -2.99 7.75 -6.04
C CYS A 78 -2.48 7.18 -7.36
N THR A 79 -3.37 6.56 -8.14
CA THR A 79 -3.06 6.17 -9.51
C THR A 79 -3.25 7.31 -10.48
N GLY A 80 -2.66 7.18 -11.67
CA GLY A 80 -2.81 8.15 -12.76
C GLY A 80 -4.25 8.38 -13.23
N ASP A 81 -5.19 7.47 -12.94
CA ASP A 81 -6.63 7.63 -13.17
C ASP A 81 -7.39 8.30 -11.99
N GLY A 82 -6.67 8.72 -10.95
CA GLY A 82 -7.18 9.56 -9.87
C GLY A 82 -7.78 8.81 -8.68
N GLN A 83 -7.73 7.49 -8.67
CA GLN A 83 -8.10 6.73 -7.48
C GLN A 83 -6.99 6.85 -6.42
N CYS A 84 -7.34 7.05 -5.15
CA CYS A 84 -6.39 7.31 -4.07
C CYS A 84 -6.52 6.33 -2.91
N SER A 85 -5.39 6.04 -2.27
CA SER A 85 -5.32 5.28 -1.03
C SER A 85 -6.02 6.04 0.10
N PRO A 86 -6.59 5.34 1.10
CA PRO A 86 -7.37 5.98 2.16
C PRO A 86 -6.52 6.75 3.17
N THR A 87 -5.23 6.44 3.26
CA THR A 87 -4.30 7.01 4.25
C THR A 87 -2.97 7.39 3.59
N PRO A 88 -2.26 8.40 4.13
CA PRO A 88 -0.96 8.78 3.63
C PRO A 88 0.13 7.76 3.98
N ILE A 89 1.23 7.79 3.22
CA ILE A 89 2.45 7.06 3.53
C ILE A 89 3.26 7.87 4.55
N ASN A 90 3.22 7.47 5.82
CA ASN A 90 3.91 8.16 6.91
C ASN A 90 5.22 7.45 7.25
N LEU A 91 6.34 8.05 6.85
CA LEU A 91 7.69 7.51 7.00
C LEU A 91 8.16 7.40 8.46
N ASN A 92 7.46 8.02 9.40
CA ASN A 92 7.75 7.88 10.84
C ASN A 92 7.16 6.59 11.45
N ASN A 93 6.32 5.85 10.70
CA ASN A 93 5.66 4.64 11.18
C ASN A 93 6.23 3.37 10.53
N ASN A 94 6.10 2.24 11.22
CA ASN A 94 6.31 0.92 10.64
C ASN A 94 5.15 -0.02 11.05
N PRO A 95 4.30 -0.46 10.12
CA PRO A 95 4.31 -0.14 8.69
C PRO A 95 4.04 1.35 8.41
N CYS A 96 4.65 1.90 7.36
CA CYS A 96 4.44 3.31 6.98
C CYS A 96 3.10 3.54 6.26
N PHE A 97 2.48 2.45 5.80
CA PHE A 97 1.16 2.41 5.20
C PHE A 97 0.56 1.02 5.43
N SER A 98 -0.75 0.95 5.68
CA SER A 98 -1.47 -0.32 5.74
C SER A 98 -2.91 -0.11 5.29
N ASN A 99 -3.43 -1.06 4.52
CA ASN A 99 -4.81 -1.06 4.08
C ASN A 99 -5.35 -2.50 4.05
N SER A 100 -6.63 -2.67 4.31
CA SER A 100 -7.31 -3.97 4.24
C SER A 100 -8.49 -3.90 3.29
N GLN A 101 -8.68 -4.98 2.53
CA GLN A 101 -9.82 -5.15 1.66
C GLN A 101 -10.38 -6.56 1.85
N SER A 102 -11.70 -6.71 1.73
CA SER A 102 -12.35 -8.00 1.82
C SER A 102 -13.26 -8.23 0.62
N ASN A 103 -13.13 -9.39 -0.02
CA ASN A 103 -13.98 -9.80 -1.13
C ASN A 103 -14.18 -11.33 -1.10
N GLY A 104 -15.42 -11.80 -1.29
CA GLY A 104 -15.71 -13.23 -1.32
C GLY A 104 -15.31 -14.00 -0.04
N GLY A 105 -15.31 -13.34 1.12
CA GLY A 105 -14.89 -13.91 2.40
C GLY A 105 -13.37 -14.00 2.61
N ILE A 106 -12.57 -13.55 1.64
CA ILE A 106 -11.12 -13.43 1.76
C ILE A 106 -10.77 -11.99 2.10
N THR A 107 -9.98 -11.79 3.14
CA THR A 107 -9.40 -10.50 3.51
C THR A 107 -7.95 -10.44 3.06
N ALA A 108 -7.62 -9.43 2.26
CA ALA A 108 -6.26 -9.09 1.90
C ALA A 108 -5.81 -7.85 2.69
N VAL A 109 -4.67 -7.94 3.37
CA VAL A 109 -4.06 -6.83 4.09
C VAL A 109 -2.74 -6.48 3.44
N GLN A 110 -2.67 -5.28 2.87
CA GLN A 110 -1.46 -4.70 2.30
C GLN A 110 -0.75 -3.86 3.37
N ALA A 111 0.57 -4.01 3.50
CA ALA A 111 1.38 -3.19 4.39
C ALA A 111 2.72 -2.84 3.76
N TYR A 112 3.16 -1.59 3.90
CA TYR A 112 4.49 -1.12 3.50
C TYR A 112 5.39 -1.08 4.73
N ASN A 113 6.38 -1.98 4.77
CA ASN A 113 7.30 -2.12 5.89
C ASN A 113 8.69 -1.60 5.51
N ASN A 114 9.47 -1.17 6.51
CA ASN A 114 10.87 -0.74 6.32
C ASN A 114 11.01 0.36 5.25
N CYS A 115 10.12 1.35 5.31
CA CYS A 115 10.04 2.40 4.31
C CYS A 115 11.24 3.33 4.40
N ALA A 116 11.91 3.56 3.28
CA ALA A 116 13.11 4.38 3.21
C ALA A 116 13.06 5.28 1.97
N VAL A 117 13.64 6.47 2.08
CA VAL A 117 13.85 7.40 0.96
C VAL A 117 15.33 7.70 0.85
N SER A 118 15.90 7.46 -0.34
CA SER A 118 17.29 7.80 -0.66
C SER A 118 17.35 8.38 -2.06
N ASN A 119 17.99 9.54 -2.24
CA ASN A 119 18.04 10.25 -3.52
C ASN A 119 16.64 10.45 -4.16
N ASN A 120 15.64 10.80 -3.33
CA ASN A 120 14.22 10.93 -3.70
C ASN A 120 13.55 9.64 -4.21
N VAL A 121 14.24 8.50 -4.20
CA VAL A 121 13.66 7.19 -4.49
C VAL A 121 13.13 6.59 -3.20
N PHE A 122 11.84 6.29 -3.19
CA PHE A 122 11.20 5.58 -2.09
C PHE A 122 11.28 4.08 -2.32
N THR A 123 11.62 3.32 -1.28
CA THR A 123 11.67 1.86 -1.30
C THR A 123 11.02 1.31 -0.04
N THR A 124 10.25 0.23 -0.18
CA THR A 124 9.63 -0.48 0.94
C THR A 124 9.54 -1.98 0.64
N ILE A 125 9.37 -2.79 1.68
CA ILE A 125 8.90 -4.16 1.55
C ILE A 125 7.38 -4.16 1.68
N GLN A 126 6.71 -4.33 0.55
CA GLN A 126 5.27 -4.51 0.53
C GLN A 126 4.95 -5.97 0.86
N THR A 127 4.05 -6.17 1.81
CA THR A 127 3.49 -7.49 2.13
C THR A 127 1.98 -7.44 1.92
N VAL A 128 1.45 -8.43 1.20
CA VAL A 128 0.01 -8.66 1.06
C VAL A 128 -0.30 -10.00 1.71
N SER A 129 -0.98 -9.97 2.86
CA SER A 129 -1.38 -11.15 3.62
C SER A 129 -2.84 -11.47 3.36
N PHE A 130 -3.13 -12.73 3.10
CA PHE A 130 -4.48 -13.23 2.81
C PHE A 130 -4.98 -14.07 3.96
N SER A 131 -6.21 -13.80 4.39
CA SER A 131 -6.90 -14.60 5.40
C SER A 131 -8.34 -14.90 4.98
N GLN A 132 -8.87 -16.00 5.48
CA GLN A 132 -10.27 -16.39 5.32
C GLN A 132 -10.74 -17.05 6.60
N ASN A 133 -11.93 -16.68 7.10
CA ASN A 133 -12.48 -17.23 8.35
C ASN A 133 -11.50 -17.14 9.54
N ASN A 134 -10.78 -16.02 9.66
CA ASN A 134 -9.74 -15.77 10.66
C ASN A 134 -8.50 -16.68 10.60
N ALA A 135 -8.35 -17.51 9.56
CA ALA A 135 -7.13 -18.27 9.30
C ALA A 135 -6.27 -17.57 8.23
N THR A 136 -4.96 -17.49 8.46
CA THR A 136 -4.02 -17.00 7.43
C THR A 136 -3.86 -18.07 6.36
N LEU A 137 -4.09 -17.70 5.10
CA LEU A 137 -3.89 -18.57 3.94
C LEU A 137 -2.43 -18.53 3.50
N GLY A 138 -1.91 -17.32 3.29
CA GLY A 138 -0.56 -17.08 2.82
C GLY A 138 -0.28 -15.59 2.69
N SER A 139 0.96 -15.26 2.34
CA SER A 139 1.39 -13.89 2.09
C SER A 139 2.35 -13.82 0.92
N CYS A 140 2.21 -12.76 0.13
CA CYS A 140 3.16 -12.39 -0.90
C CYS A 140 3.92 -11.15 -0.42
N SER A 141 5.25 -11.18 -0.47
CA SER A 141 6.10 -10.05 -0.14
C SER A 141 7.00 -9.70 -1.32
N PHE A 142 7.23 -8.42 -1.55
CA PHE A 142 8.11 -7.93 -2.62
C PHE A 142 8.66 -6.55 -2.27
N THR A 143 9.77 -6.19 -2.88
CA THR A 143 10.30 -4.83 -2.86
C THR A 143 9.43 -3.96 -3.78
N TYR A 144 8.88 -2.88 -3.24
CA TYR A 144 8.18 -1.83 -3.98
C TYR A 144 9.03 -0.57 -4.00
N THR A 145 9.22 0.00 -5.19
CA THR A 145 10.07 1.18 -5.41
C THR A 145 9.30 2.23 -6.19
N LEU A 146 9.32 3.47 -5.70
CA LEU A 146 8.81 4.65 -6.40
C LEU A 146 9.98 5.55 -6.78
N THR A 147 10.17 5.78 -8.08
CA THR A 147 11.18 6.67 -8.65
C THR A 147 10.51 7.93 -9.19
N PRO A 148 10.91 9.14 -8.77
CA PRO A 148 10.30 10.36 -9.28
C PRO A 148 10.51 10.52 -10.79
N ASN A 149 9.47 10.94 -11.49
CA ASN A 149 9.53 11.35 -12.89
C ASN A 149 9.82 12.86 -12.92
N PHE A 150 11.08 13.23 -13.20
CA PHE A 150 11.51 14.62 -13.35
C PHE A 150 11.33 15.12 -14.78
#